data_AF-A0A842S3Q8-F1
#
_entry.id   AF-A0A842S3Q8-F1
#
_cell.length_a   1.000
_cell.length_b   1.000
_cell.length_c   1.000
_cell.angle_alpha   90.00
_cell.angle_beta   90.00
_cell.angle_gamma   90.00
#
_symmetry.space_group_name_H-M   'P 1'
#
loop_
_entity.id
_entity.type
_entity.pdbx_description
1 polymer ?
#
loop_
_entity_poly.entity_id
_entity_poly.type
_entity_poly.pdbx_seq_one_letter_code
_entity_poly.pdbx_strand_id
1 'polypeptide(L)'
;MPESSVILNDINKVFVPCRTVIEMEALTSLFLEYKNYESIKELPKTQPTSKQLIEIFKVVDIEPLERIIEYFIDVVVNRLKPIVMYAREHHARFRMGNIVAYTKTRVCLYFALHRLKLKFLIVKHFLDQFKENPSDFVKTHQNSPESLLSELYDYYSEKNLMNLKLILSKRRISERVAKLLESKNSITNEDIINALTFKHEMDEKDKIRFIMREIKASLFVCKIMFAKIDVPNPFIVPKETEIKIEDIMVDQDFLPGLINAMSKCIKDYKLDQLKNCFKAYEFMMNLVLNGINYAIELASGGQIELEIDDMIYHTGNIFIE
;
A
#
# COMPACT_ATOMS: atom_id res chain seq x y z
N MET A 1 16.69 17.63 -5.51
CA MET A 1 16.06 18.64 -6.39
C MET A 1 14.95 19.34 -5.61
N PRO A 2 14.68 20.64 -5.85
CA PRO A 2 13.54 21.30 -5.20
C PRO A 2 12.24 20.66 -5.70
N GLU A 3 11.46 20.10 -4.78
CA GLU A 3 10.17 19.47 -5.07
C GLU A 3 9.22 20.52 -5.66
N SER A 4 8.51 20.18 -6.74
CA SER A 4 7.55 21.09 -7.37
C SER A 4 6.50 21.54 -6.35
N SER A 5 6.22 22.85 -6.30
CA SER A 5 5.21 23.42 -5.41
C SER A 5 3.81 22.82 -5.63
N VAL A 6 3.54 22.32 -6.84
CA VAL A 6 2.29 21.63 -7.19
C VAL A 6 2.17 20.29 -6.45
N ILE A 7 3.25 19.49 -6.44
CA ILE A 7 3.30 18.19 -5.75
C ILE A 7 3.09 18.38 -4.25
N LEU A 8 3.83 19.32 -3.66
CA LEU A 8 3.72 19.63 -2.23
C LEU A 8 2.32 20.13 -1.86
N ASN A 9 1.69 20.93 -2.70
CA ASN A 9 0.34 21.43 -2.44
C ASN A 9 -0.73 20.34 -2.55
N ASP A 10 -0.59 19.41 -3.48
CA ASP A 10 -1.51 18.28 -3.65
C ASP A 10 -1.39 17.30 -2.47
N ILE A 11 -0.16 16.88 -2.16
CA ILE A 11 0.13 15.96 -1.06
C ILE A 11 -0.25 16.57 0.30
N ASN A 12 0.05 17.84 0.57
CA ASN A 12 -0.27 18.45 1.86
C ASN A 12 -1.78 18.58 2.12
N LYS A 13 -2.60 18.75 1.07
CA LYS A 13 -4.07 18.78 1.20
C LYS A 13 -4.63 17.43 1.61
N VAL A 14 -4.02 16.34 1.13
CA VAL A 14 -4.46 14.96 1.37
C VAL A 14 -3.84 14.39 2.64
N PHE A 15 -2.58 14.68 2.94
CA PHE A 15 -1.86 14.07 4.04
C PHE A 15 -2.39 14.49 5.41
N VAL A 16 -2.63 15.78 5.65
CA VAL A 16 -3.06 16.29 6.97
C VAL A 16 -4.33 15.58 7.49
N PRO A 17 -5.39 15.36 6.68
CA PRO A 17 -6.55 14.59 7.13
C PRO A 17 -6.36 13.06 7.11
N CYS A 18 -5.33 12.54 6.44
CA CYS A 18 -5.15 11.10 6.20
C CYS A 18 -3.95 10.48 6.92
N ARG A 19 -3.21 11.25 7.74
CA ARG A 19 -2.04 10.76 8.50
C ARG A 19 -2.33 9.47 9.27
N THR A 20 -3.52 9.35 9.86
CA THR A 20 -3.93 8.14 10.61
C THR A 20 -3.96 6.87 9.76
N VAL A 21 -4.12 6.98 8.43
CA VAL A 21 -3.98 5.83 7.52
C VAL A 21 -2.54 5.28 7.59
N ILE A 22 -1.53 6.15 7.59
CA ILE A 22 -0.11 5.75 7.69
C ILE A 22 0.19 5.19 9.07
N GLU A 23 -0.34 5.82 10.13
CA GLU A 23 -0.18 5.34 11.50
C GLU A 23 -0.78 3.94 11.67
N MET A 24 -1.96 3.70 11.12
CA MET A 24 -2.61 2.39 11.15
C MET A 24 -1.86 1.36 10.29
N GLU A 25 -1.34 1.75 9.13
CA GLU A 25 -0.46 0.88 8.33
C GLU A 25 0.81 0.50 9.08
N ALA A 26 1.48 1.47 9.72
CA ALA A 26 2.69 1.23 10.51
C ALA A 26 2.41 0.28 11.68
N LEU A 27 1.33 0.53 12.42
CA LEU A 27 0.91 -0.31 13.53
C LEU A 27 0.57 -1.74 13.06
N THR A 28 -0.11 -1.87 11.92
CA THR A 28 -0.41 -3.19 11.32
C THR A 28 0.86 -3.90 10.84
N SER A 29 1.80 -3.17 10.24
CA SER A 29 3.10 -3.72 9.83
C SER A 29 3.88 -4.25 11.02
N LEU A 30 3.97 -3.48 12.12
CA LEU A 30 4.59 -3.93 13.37
C LEU A 30 3.91 -5.17 13.95
N PHE A 31 2.57 -5.21 13.95
CA PHE A 31 1.83 -6.40 14.39
C PHE A 31 2.17 -7.64 13.54
N LEU A 32 2.22 -7.47 12.21
CA LEU A 32 2.54 -8.54 11.26
C LEU A 32 4.00 -8.97 11.28
N GLU A 33 4.88 -8.27 11.99
CA GLU A 33 6.23 -8.77 12.29
C GLU A 33 6.18 -10.01 13.20
N TYR A 34 5.24 -10.02 14.15
CA TYR A 34 5.11 -11.06 15.16
C TYR A 34 3.98 -12.06 14.86
N LYS A 35 3.11 -11.75 13.90
CA LYS A 35 1.90 -12.51 13.59
C LYS A 35 1.72 -12.72 12.09
N ASN A 36 1.07 -13.83 11.72
CA ASN A 36 0.73 -14.11 10.33
C ASN A 36 -0.51 -13.29 9.91
N TYR A 37 -0.54 -12.83 8.67
CA TYR A 37 -1.69 -12.15 8.06
C TYR A 37 -3.00 -12.94 8.16
N GLU A 38 -2.91 -14.27 8.14
CA GLU A 38 -4.04 -15.17 8.38
C GLU A 38 -4.82 -14.86 9.67
N SER A 39 -4.15 -14.29 10.68
CA SER A 39 -4.79 -13.92 11.95
C SER A 39 -5.70 -12.69 11.86
N ILE A 40 -5.55 -11.86 10.82
CA ILE A 40 -6.29 -10.60 10.70
C ILE A 40 -7.07 -10.46 9.39
N LYS A 41 -6.83 -11.32 8.39
CA LYS A 41 -7.39 -11.16 7.02
C LYS A 41 -8.92 -11.11 6.97
N GLU A 42 -9.60 -11.79 7.88
CA GLU A 42 -11.06 -11.89 7.94
C GLU A 42 -11.71 -10.80 8.82
N LEU A 43 -10.94 -10.14 9.70
CA LEU A 43 -11.47 -9.12 10.61
C LEU A 43 -12.24 -8.01 9.90
N PRO A 44 -11.81 -7.48 8.74
CA PRO A 44 -12.57 -6.43 8.07
C PRO A 44 -14.04 -6.82 7.80
N LYS A 45 -14.32 -8.10 7.52
CA LYS A 45 -15.68 -8.59 7.23
C LYS A 45 -16.62 -8.46 8.43
N THR A 46 -16.08 -8.46 9.65
CA THR A 46 -16.88 -8.31 10.87
C THR A 46 -17.08 -6.85 11.29
N GLN A 47 -16.53 -5.88 10.54
CA GLN A 47 -16.53 -4.45 10.87
C GLN A 47 -16.11 -4.19 12.33
N PRO A 48 -14.84 -4.46 12.68
CA PRO A 48 -14.41 -4.51 14.06
C PRO A 48 -14.48 -3.13 14.72
N THR A 49 -14.83 -3.12 16.00
CA THR A 49 -14.78 -1.91 16.83
C THR A 49 -13.34 -1.55 17.19
N SER A 50 -13.09 -0.30 17.59
CA SER A 50 -11.78 0.15 18.07
C SER A 50 -11.27 -0.72 19.23
N LYS A 51 -12.13 -1.05 20.19
CA LYS A 51 -11.80 -1.94 21.32
C LYS A 51 -11.33 -3.33 20.88
N GLN A 52 -12.05 -3.95 19.93
CA GLN A 52 -11.67 -5.26 19.41
C GLN A 52 -10.31 -5.22 18.72
N LEU A 53 -10.01 -4.17 17.95
CA LEU A 53 -8.70 -4.03 17.33
C LEU A 53 -7.59 -3.78 18.36
N ILE A 54 -7.83 -2.97 19.40
CA ILE A 54 -6.87 -2.74 20.50
C ILE A 54 -6.47 -4.06 21.17
N GLU A 55 -7.47 -4.91 21.48
CA GLU A 55 -7.24 -6.23 22.09
C GLU A 55 -6.46 -7.16 21.16
N ILE A 56 -6.85 -7.22 19.88
CA ILE A 56 -6.20 -8.08 18.87
C ILE A 56 -4.74 -7.66 18.65
N PHE A 57 -4.49 -6.35 18.54
CA PHE A 57 -3.17 -5.79 18.33
C PHE A 57 -2.31 -5.82 19.61
N LYS A 58 -2.92 -6.15 20.76
CA LYS A 58 -2.27 -6.23 22.08
C LYS A 58 -1.59 -4.91 22.49
N VAL A 59 -2.27 -3.80 22.23
CA VAL A 59 -1.80 -2.45 22.59
C VAL A 59 -2.55 -1.85 23.77
N VAL A 60 -3.23 -2.70 24.55
CA VAL A 60 -3.94 -2.32 25.78
C VAL A 60 -2.98 -1.60 26.72
N ASP A 61 -3.44 -0.49 27.30
CA ASP A 61 -2.69 0.40 28.20
C ASP A 61 -1.52 1.16 27.53
N ILE A 62 -1.44 1.16 26.19
CA ILE A 62 -0.49 1.97 25.42
C ILE A 62 -1.23 3.12 24.75
N GLU A 63 -1.55 4.15 25.54
CA GLU A 63 -2.41 5.29 25.16
C GLU A 63 -2.13 5.86 23.74
N PRO A 64 -0.87 6.11 23.31
CA PRO A 64 -0.62 6.64 21.97
C PRO A 64 -1.03 5.69 20.83
N LEU A 65 -0.89 4.38 21.03
CA LEU A 65 -1.26 3.36 20.03
C LEU A 65 -2.76 3.10 20.03
N GLU A 66 -3.40 3.08 21.21
CA GLU A 66 -4.85 3.00 21.33
C GLU A 66 -5.52 4.16 20.60
N ARG A 67 -5.03 5.39 20.80
CA ARG A 67 -5.54 6.59 20.12
C ARG A 67 -5.46 6.52 18.60
N ILE A 68 -4.44 5.86 18.02
CA ILE A 68 -4.37 5.61 16.58
C ILE A 68 -5.58 4.78 16.14
N ILE A 69 -5.81 3.65 16.81
CA ILE A 69 -6.88 2.71 16.46
C ILE A 69 -8.25 3.38 16.66
N GLU A 70 -8.46 4.05 17.79
CA GLU A 70 -9.70 4.77 18.09
C GLU A 70 -9.97 5.85 17.04
N TYR A 71 -9.00 6.72 16.75
CA TYR A 71 -9.21 7.77 15.75
C TYR A 71 -9.44 7.19 14.36
N PHE A 72 -8.71 6.13 13.99
CA PHE A 72 -8.88 5.45 12.71
C PHE A 72 -10.29 4.88 12.56
N ILE A 73 -10.76 4.09 13.52
CA ILE A 73 -12.07 3.43 13.43
C ILE A 73 -13.21 4.41 13.67
N ASP A 74 -13.15 5.14 14.80
CA ASP A 74 -14.29 5.88 15.31
C ASP A 74 -14.48 7.22 14.58
N VAL A 75 -13.41 7.78 13.98
CA VAL A 75 -13.45 9.03 13.23
C VAL A 75 -13.25 8.82 11.73
N VAL A 76 -12.15 8.20 11.30
CA VAL A 76 -11.80 8.13 9.87
C VAL A 76 -12.72 7.16 9.13
N VAL A 77 -12.80 5.91 9.59
CA VAL A 77 -13.62 4.86 8.97
C VAL A 77 -15.09 5.23 9.07
N ASN A 78 -15.58 5.65 10.24
CA ASN A 78 -16.99 6.04 10.42
C ASN A 78 -17.46 7.24 9.58
N ARG A 79 -16.55 8.08 9.08
CA ARG A 79 -16.89 9.17 8.14
C ARG A 79 -17.13 8.69 6.70
N LEU A 80 -16.69 7.48 6.35
CA LEU A 80 -16.85 6.92 5.02
C LEU A 80 -18.34 6.64 4.76
N LYS A 81 -18.88 7.26 3.72
CA LYS A 81 -20.26 7.03 3.32
C LYS A 81 -20.37 5.81 2.39
N PRO A 82 -21.35 4.91 2.61
CA PRO A 82 -21.59 3.75 1.75
C PRO A 82 -21.70 4.11 0.27
N ILE A 83 -21.29 3.18 -0.59
CA ILE A 83 -21.56 3.30 -2.03
C ILE A 83 -23.02 2.92 -2.23
N VAL A 84 -23.79 3.86 -2.76
CA VAL A 84 -25.20 3.63 -3.05
C VAL A 84 -25.31 2.70 -4.27
N MET A 85 -25.27 1.39 -4.04
CA MET A 85 -25.47 0.35 -5.08
C MET A 85 -26.98 0.14 -5.31
N TYR A 86 -27.71 1.16 -5.80
CA TYR A 86 -29.06 0.91 -6.28
C TYR A 86 -29.01 0.43 -7.74
N ALA A 87 -29.24 -0.86 -7.94
CA ALA A 87 -29.91 -1.35 -9.14
C ALA A 87 -31.37 -0.87 -9.09
N ARG A 88 -31.60 0.41 -9.38
CA ARG A 88 -32.94 0.88 -9.72
C ARG A 88 -32.98 1.00 -11.24
N GLU A 89 -33.80 0.16 -11.85
CA GLU A 89 -34.33 0.38 -13.19
C GLU A 89 -34.87 1.81 -13.26
N HIS A 90 -34.08 2.73 -13.83
CA HIS A 90 -34.50 4.11 -13.97
C HIS A 90 -34.22 4.58 -15.39
N HIS A 91 -35.26 4.42 -16.21
CA HIS A 91 -35.59 5.22 -17.40
C HIS A 91 -35.68 6.75 -17.14
N ALA A 92 -35.05 7.27 -16.09
CA ALA A 92 -35.02 8.70 -15.78
C ALA A 92 -33.66 9.06 -15.20
N ARG A 93 -32.75 9.47 -16.09
CA ARG A 93 -31.58 10.28 -15.75
C ARG A 93 -32.04 11.50 -14.94
N PHE A 94 -31.18 11.98 -14.03
CA PHE A 94 -31.30 13.24 -13.29
C PHE A 94 -32.07 13.25 -11.96
N ARG A 95 -31.65 12.44 -10.98
CA ARG A 95 -31.50 12.93 -9.59
C ARG A 95 -30.25 12.32 -8.94
N MET A 96 -29.07 12.68 -9.45
CA MET A 96 -27.79 12.44 -8.79
C MET A 96 -27.65 13.40 -7.60
N GLY A 97 -28.11 12.98 -6.42
CA GLY A 97 -27.75 13.66 -5.18
C GLY A 97 -26.24 13.57 -4.96
N ASN A 98 -25.52 14.66 -5.25
CA ASN A 98 -24.18 15.01 -4.80
C ASN A 98 -23.13 13.88 -4.70
N ILE A 99 -22.90 13.12 -5.79
CA ILE A 99 -21.80 12.13 -5.91
C ILE A 99 -20.47 12.73 -5.43
N VAL A 100 -20.20 14.00 -5.77
CA VAL A 100 -19.02 14.77 -5.34
C VAL A 100 -18.85 14.83 -3.81
N ALA A 101 -19.94 14.94 -3.04
CA ALA A 101 -19.85 14.98 -1.58
C ALA A 101 -19.51 13.60 -0.99
N TYR A 102 -19.95 12.51 -1.62
CA TYR A 102 -19.58 11.14 -1.23
C TYR A 102 -18.12 10.85 -1.55
N THR A 103 -17.65 11.24 -2.74
CA THR A 103 -16.24 11.13 -3.16
C THR A 103 -15.32 11.88 -2.18
N LYS A 104 -15.72 13.08 -1.71
CA LYS A 104 -14.97 13.85 -0.69
C LYS A 104 -14.87 13.17 0.67
N THR A 105 -15.84 12.34 1.07
CA THR A 105 -15.72 11.59 2.34
C THR A 105 -14.70 10.45 2.27
N ARG A 106 -14.35 10.00 1.06
CA ARG A 106 -13.49 8.83 0.80
C ARG A 106 -12.03 9.19 0.53
N VAL A 107 -11.62 10.43 0.78
CA VAL A 107 -10.22 10.88 0.57
C VAL A 107 -9.22 9.98 1.29
N CYS A 108 -9.52 9.54 2.52
CA CYS A 108 -8.66 8.62 3.27
C CYS A 108 -8.58 7.22 2.63
N LEU A 109 -9.67 6.73 2.03
CA LEU A 109 -9.68 5.47 1.28
C LEU A 109 -8.86 5.58 0.00
N TYR A 110 -8.98 6.68 -0.76
CA TYR A 110 -8.13 6.91 -1.93
C TYR A 110 -6.66 7.00 -1.54
N PHE A 111 -6.35 7.63 -0.41
CA PHE A 111 -4.98 7.68 0.08
C PHE A 111 -4.45 6.29 0.47
N ALA A 112 -5.25 5.44 1.11
CA ALA A 112 -4.88 4.04 1.39
C ALA A 112 -4.65 3.23 0.11
N LEU A 113 -5.55 3.36 -0.88
CA LEU A 113 -5.44 2.70 -2.19
C LEU A 113 -4.21 3.18 -2.98
N HIS A 114 -3.92 4.48 -2.96
CA HIS A 114 -2.73 5.06 -3.56
C HIS A 114 -1.46 4.43 -2.98
N ARG A 115 -1.38 4.30 -1.66
CA ARG A 115 -0.23 3.68 -0.97
C ARG A 115 -0.10 2.19 -1.31
N LEU A 116 -1.20 1.45 -1.34
CA LEU A 116 -1.19 0.05 -1.77
C LEU A 116 -0.69 -0.08 -3.22
N LYS A 117 -1.21 0.73 -4.14
CA LYS A 117 -0.80 0.73 -5.56
C LYS A 117 0.69 1.05 -5.71
N LEU A 118 1.18 2.07 -5.00
CA LEU A 118 2.57 2.47 -5.03
C LEU A 118 3.52 1.32 -4.70
N LYS A 119 3.23 0.53 -3.67
CA LYS A 119 4.08 -0.59 -3.25
C LYS A 119 4.24 -1.63 -4.37
N PHE A 120 3.17 -1.92 -5.12
CA PHE A 120 3.24 -2.80 -6.29
C PHE A 120 3.97 -2.15 -7.48
N LEU A 121 3.74 -0.86 -7.74
CA LEU A 121 4.42 -0.14 -8.82
C LEU A 121 5.93 -0.01 -8.60
N ILE A 122 6.39 0.14 -7.35
CA ILE A 122 7.83 0.13 -7.02
C ILE A 122 8.46 -1.20 -7.44
N VAL A 123 7.80 -2.32 -7.11
CA VAL A 123 8.28 -3.66 -7.50
C VAL A 123 8.22 -3.85 -9.02
N LYS A 124 7.16 -3.37 -9.68
CA LYS A 124 7.00 -3.37 -11.14
C LYS A 124 8.12 -2.62 -11.84
N HIS A 125 8.33 -1.38 -11.44
CA HIS A 125 9.36 -0.54 -12.04
C HIS A 125 10.75 -1.17 -11.91
N PHE A 126 11.09 -1.70 -10.73
CA PHE A 126 12.35 -2.42 -10.53
C PHE A 126 12.48 -3.59 -11.51
N LEU A 127 11.48 -4.48 -11.57
CA LEU A 127 11.55 -5.69 -12.41
C LEU A 127 11.49 -5.40 -13.92
N ASP A 128 10.79 -4.35 -14.34
CA ASP A 128 10.74 -3.93 -15.74
C ASP A 128 12.11 -3.44 -16.24
N GLN A 129 12.87 -2.72 -15.40
CA GLN A 129 14.24 -2.29 -15.73
C GLN A 129 15.15 -3.49 -16.05
N PHE A 130 14.97 -4.62 -15.36
CA PHE A 130 15.76 -5.83 -15.61
C PHE A 130 15.32 -6.62 -16.85
N LYS A 131 14.06 -6.46 -17.26
CA LYS A 131 13.51 -7.14 -18.44
C LYS A 131 14.14 -6.61 -19.73
N GLU A 132 14.46 -5.31 -19.80
CA GLU A 132 14.94 -4.69 -21.04
C GLU A 132 16.31 -5.24 -21.49
N ASN A 133 17.18 -5.65 -20.55
CA ASN A 133 18.49 -6.23 -20.86
C ASN A 133 18.84 -7.45 -19.98
N PRO A 134 18.19 -8.62 -20.18
CA PRO A 134 18.32 -9.78 -19.28
C PRO A 134 19.74 -10.38 -19.31
N SER A 135 20.42 -10.32 -20.46
CA SER A 135 21.76 -10.87 -20.63
C SER A 135 22.82 -10.04 -19.91
N ASP A 136 22.68 -8.72 -19.93
CA ASP A 136 23.61 -7.82 -19.24
C ASP A 136 23.36 -7.87 -17.75
N PHE A 137 22.08 -7.95 -17.35
CA PHE A 137 21.70 -8.21 -15.97
C PHE A 137 22.32 -9.50 -15.42
N VAL A 138 22.16 -10.64 -16.11
CA VAL A 138 22.74 -11.91 -15.63
C VAL A 138 24.27 -11.82 -15.53
N LYS A 139 24.96 -11.16 -16.47
CA LYS A 139 26.42 -10.97 -16.41
C LYS A 139 26.85 -10.11 -15.22
N THR A 140 26.14 -9.02 -14.93
CA THR A 140 26.43 -8.13 -13.79
C THR A 140 26.22 -8.85 -12.45
N HIS A 141 25.23 -9.74 -12.38
CA HIS A 141 24.82 -10.41 -11.13
C HIS A 141 25.39 -11.82 -10.95
N GLN A 142 26.15 -12.32 -11.93
CA GLN A 142 26.82 -13.62 -11.82
C GLN A 142 27.97 -13.58 -10.81
N ASN A 143 28.62 -12.42 -10.70
CA ASN A 143 29.78 -12.19 -9.83
C ASN A 143 29.48 -11.18 -8.71
N SER A 144 28.26 -10.62 -8.68
CA SER A 144 27.85 -9.72 -7.61
C SER A 144 27.63 -10.53 -6.32
N PRO A 145 28.14 -10.05 -5.17
CA PRO A 145 27.77 -10.63 -3.88
C PRO A 145 26.29 -10.36 -3.54
N GLU A 146 25.65 -9.39 -4.20
CA GLU A 146 24.26 -9.03 -3.96
C GLU A 146 23.31 -9.86 -4.83
N SER A 147 22.26 -10.39 -4.20
CA SER A 147 21.19 -11.09 -4.89
C SER A 147 20.15 -10.11 -5.45
N LEU A 148 19.42 -10.51 -6.50
CA LEU A 148 18.24 -9.79 -7.03
C LEU A 148 17.30 -9.31 -5.90
N LEU A 149 17.11 -10.14 -4.87
CA LEU A 149 16.27 -9.79 -3.73
C LEU A 149 16.87 -8.69 -2.85
N SER A 150 18.19 -8.64 -2.73
CA SER A 150 18.89 -7.58 -2.01
C SER A 150 18.72 -6.24 -2.71
N GLU A 151 18.97 -6.18 -4.02
CA GLU A 151 18.77 -4.97 -4.81
C GLU A 151 17.30 -4.55 -4.85
N LEU A 152 16.37 -5.50 -4.98
CA LEU A 152 14.94 -5.19 -4.92
C LEU A 152 14.59 -4.56 -3.58
N TYR A 153 15.12 -5.10 -2.48
CA TYR A 153 14.87 -4.58 -1.15
C TYR A 153 15.43 -3.17 -0.97
N ASP A 154 16.65 -2.92 -1.45
CA ASP A 154 17.29 -1.62 -1.33
C ASP A 154 16.54 -0.57 -2.17
N TYR A 155 16.22 -0.91 -3.43
CA TYR A 155 15.38 -0.08 -4.29
C TYR A 155 14.01 0.18 -3.67
N TYR A 156 13.33 -0.86 -3.19
CA TYR A 156 12.02 -0.74 -2.57
C TYR A 156 12.05 0.16 -1.34
N SER A 157 13.05 -0.04 -0.47
CA SER A 157 13.24 0.73 0.76
C SER A 157 13.53 2.19 0.47
N GLU A 158 14.40 2.47 -0.51
CA GLU A 158 14.70 3.82 -0.95
C GLU A 158 13.46 4.53 -1.48
N LYS A 159 12.75 3.93 -2.44
CA LYS A 159 11.56 4.54 -3.06
C LYS A 159 10.42 4.72 -2.08
N ASN A 160 10.21 3.76 -1.17
CA ASN A 160 9.21 3.89 -0.11
C ASN A 160 9.59 4.99 0.89
N LEU A 161 10.87 5.11 1.27
CA LEU A 161 11.35 6.19 2.14
C LEU A 161 11.20 7.56 1.46
N MET A 162 11.49 7.67 0.17
CA MET A 162 11.24 8.89 -0.61
C MET A 162 9.76 9.29 -0.56
N ASN A 163 8.86 8.32 -0.78
CA ASN A 163 7.41 8.56 -0.67
C ASN A 163 7.00 9.03 0.73
N LEU A 164 7.49 8.35 1.77
CA LEU A 164 7.18 8.72 3.15
C LEU A 164 7.71 10.11 3.49
N LYS A 165 8.91 10.50 3.03
CA LYS A 165 9.46 11.84 3.23
C LYS A 165 8.65 12.93 2.52
N LEU A 166 8.18 12.66 1.30
CA LEU A 166 7.29 13.56 0.55
C LEU A 166 5.98 13.80 1.31
N ILE A 167 5.40 12.73 1.86
CA ILE A 167 4.13 12.76 2.57
C ILE A 167 4.26 13.36 3.97
N LEU A 168 5.26 12.92 4.74
CA LEU A 168 5.51 13.30 6.13
C LEU A 168 6.41 14.53 6.27
N SER A 169 6.47 15.37 5.23
CA SER A 169 7.41 16.49 5.14
C SER A 169 7.53 17.28 6.44
N LYS A 170 8.78 17.54 6.86
CA LYS A 170 9.06 18.27 8.11
C LYS A 170 8.52 19.69 7.95
N ARG A 171 7.36 19.99 8.55
CA ARG A 171 6.98 21.38 8.77
C ARG A 171 8.13 22.06 9.52
N ARG A 172 8.45 23.32 9.18
CA ARG A 172 9.26 24.18 10.05
C ARG A 172 8.46 24.43 11.31
N ILE A 173 8.60 23.53 12.28
CA ILE A 173 7.96 23.61 13.58
C ILE A 173 8.82 24.57 14.41
N SER A 174 8.22 25.60 15.00
CA SER A 174 8.94 26.48 15.93
C SER A 174 9.39 25.66 17.15
N GLU A 175 10.53 26.00 17.76
CA GLU A 175 11.08 25.26 18.92
C GLU A 175 10.06 25.07 20.05
N ARG A 176 9.15 26.04 20.23
CA ARG A 176 8.06 25.97 21.20
C ARG A 176 7.04 24.87 20.89
N VAL A 177 6.71 24.67 19.62
CA VAL A 177 5.78 23.60 19.20
C VAL A 177 6.50 22.25 19.17
N ALA A 178 7.80 22.21 18.86
CA ALA A 178 8.62 21.00 18.94
C ALA A 178 8.66 20.45 20.38
N LYS A 179 8.91 21.30 21.37
CA LYS A 179 8.88 20.92 22.80
C LYS A 179 7.51 20.44 23.29
N LEU A 180 6.41 20.86 22.64
CA LEU A 180 5.05 20.36 22.94
C LEU A 180 4.77 19.00 22.28
N LEU A 181 5.46 18.68 21.17
CA LEU A 181 5.37 17.42 20.45
C LEU A 181 6.31 16.33 20.99
N GLU A 182 7.34 16.71 21.76
CA GLU A 182 8.26 15.78 22.45
C GLU A 182 7.65 15.14 23.71
N SER A 183 6.34 15.25 23.92
CA SER A 183 5.66 14.59 25.03
C SER A 183 5.70 13.07 24.85
N LYS A 184 5.83 12.31 25.95
CA LYS A 184 5.78 10.82 25.94
C LYS A 184 4.48 10.24 25.37
N ASN A 185 3.47 11.08 25.12
CA ASN A 185 2.12 10.66 24.72
C ASN A 185 1.84 11.00 23.24
N SER A 186 2.84 11.35 22.44
CA SER A 186 2.68 11.70 21.02
C SER A 186 3.62 10.93 20.10
N ILE A 187 3.08 10.47 18.98
CA ILE A 187 3.83 9.77 17.93
C ILE A 187 4.31 10.82 16.92
N THR A 188 5.60 10.88 16.67
CA THR A 188 6.21 11.84 15.74
C THR A 188 6.25 11.29 14.31
N ASN A 189 6.50 12.16 13.33
CA ASN A 189 6.72 11.71 11.95
C ASN A 189 7.96 10.81 11.85
N GLU A 190 8.97 11.05 12.68
CA GLU A 190 10.18 10.24 12.72
C GLU A 190 9.90 8.84 13.27
N ASP A 191 9.04 8.72 14.29
CA ASP A 191 8.60 7.42 14.81
C ASP A 191 7.86 6.60 13.74
N ILE A 192 7.01 7.26 12.94
CA ILE A 192 6.28 6.60 11.83
C ILE A 192 7.25 6.16 10.74
N ILE A 193 8.18 7.03 10.34
CA ILE A 193 9.21 6.69 9.34
C ILE A 193 10.01 5.50 9.87
N ASN A 194 10.52 5.58 11.09
CA ASN A 194 11.27 4.51 11.71
C ASN A 194 10.44 3.22 11.73
N ALA A 195 9.20 3.22 12.19
CA ALA A 195 8.35 2.02 12.20
C ALA A 195 8.17 1.37 10.82
N LEU A 196 8.03 2.18 9.77
CA LEU A 196 7.82 1.70 8.39
C LEU A 196 9.12 1.40 7.64
N THR A 197 10.26 1.92 8.10
CA THR A 197 11.57 1.74 7.43
C THR A 197 12.60 1.04 8.31
N PHE A 198 12.20 0.52 9.47
CA PHE A 198 13.12 -0.17 10.38
C PHE A 198 13.58 -1.49 9.74
N LYS A 199 14.80 -1.49 9.20
CA LYS A 199 15.89 -2.46 9.45
C LYS A 199 17.08 -2.20 8.50
N HIS A 200 18.22 -1.85 9.08
CA HIS A 200 19.52 -2.09 8.47
C HIS A 200 19.92 -3.53 8.82
N GLU A 201 20.30 -4.32 7.82
CA GLU A 201 20.76 -5.73 7.93
C GLU A 201 19.65 -6.77 8.20
N MET A 202 18.99 -7.20 7.13
CA MET A 202 18.07 -8.35 7.13
C MET A 202 18.62 -9.49 6.27
N ASP A 203 18.45 -10.73 6.72
CA ASP A 203 18.64 -11.92 5.88
C ASP A 203 17.73 -11.86 4.64
N GLU A 204 18.10 -12.55 3.55
CA GLU A 204 17.30 -12.58 2.32
C GLU A 204 15.83 -12.95 2.57
N LYS A 205 15.58 -13.97 3.41
CA LYS A 205 14.21 -14.37 3.77
C LYS A 205 13.45 -13.27 4.52
N ASP A 206 14.14 -12.45 5.28
CA ASP A 206 13.57 -11.33 6.02
C ASP A 206 13.27 -10.14 5.09
N LYS A 207 14.11 -9.88 4.07
CA LYS A 207 13.90 -8.84 3.05
C LYS A 207 12.57 -9.01 2.30
N ILE A 208 12.29 -10.20 1.77
CA ILE A 208 11.02 -10.45 1.06
C ILE A 208 9.82 -10.42 2.01
N ARG A 209 9.98 -10.92 3.25
CA ARG A 209 8.95 -10.86 4.28
C ARG A 209 8.59 -9.42 4.63
N PHE A 210 9.56 -8.52 4.67
CA PHE A 210 9.35 -7.09 4.89
C PHE A 210 8.46 -6.48 3.80
N ILE A 211 8.79 -6.68 2.51
CA ILE A 211 7.99 -6.17 1.38
C ILE A 211 6.55 -6.69 1.47
N MET A 212 6.39 -8.01 1.69
CA MET A 212 5.06 -8.62 1.82
C MET A 212 4.27 -8.10 3.02
N ARG A 213 4.94 -7.87 4.15
CA ARG A 213 4.34 -7.33 5.37
C ARG A 213 3.79 -5.93 5.13
N GLU A 214 4.56 -5.08 4.46
CA GLU A 214 4.14 -3.74 4.07
C GLU A 214 2.92 -3.74 3.15
N ILE A 215 2.91 -4.62 2.13
CA ILE A 215 1.76 -4.79 1.23
C ILE A 215 0.53 -5.26 2.01
N LYS A 216 0.68 -6.28 2.87
CA LYS A 216 -0.39 -6.85 3.70
C LYS A 216 -0.98 -5.84 4.67
N ALA A 217 -0.15 -4.97 5.25
CA ALA A 217 -0.60 -3.88 6.11
C ALA A 217 -1.49 -2.87 5.36
N SER A 218 -1.04 -2.39 4.20
CA SER A 218 -1.84 -1.49 3.34
C SER A 218 -3.13 -2.15 2.86
N LEU A 219 -3.07 -3.43 2.50
CA LEU A 219 -4.24 -4.22 2.09
C LEU A 219 -5.27 -4.31 3.23
N PHE A 220 -4.84 -4.63 4.45
CA PHE A 220 -5.71 -4.69 5.62
C PHE A 220 -6.42 -3.37 5.90
N VAL A 221 -5.68 -2.26 5.88
CA VAL A 221 -6.23 -0.91 6.07
C VAL A 221 -7.27 -0.58 5.01
N CYS A 222 -7.00 -0.88 3.74
CA CYS A 222 -7.98 -0.73 2.66
C CYS A 222 -9.24 -1.56 2.92
N LYS A 223 -9.10 -2.85 3.31
CA LYS A 223 -10.23 -3.74 3.56
C LYS A 223 -11.13 -3.24 4.70
N ILE A 224 -10.56 -2.74 5.80
CA ILE A 224 -11.38 -2.15 6.89
C ILE A 224 -12.24 -1.01 6.35
N MET A 225 -11.63 -0.11 5.57
CA MET A 225 -12.32 1.05 5.01
C MET A 225 -13.40 0.64 4.00
N PHE A 226 -13.13 -0.37 3.16
CA PHE A 226 -14.10 -0.90 2.19
C PHE A 226 -15.27 -1.62 2.85
N ALA A 227 -15.01 -2.39 3.91
CA ALA A 227 -16.06 -3.07 4.66
C ALA A 227 -17.08 -2.09 5.24
N LYS A 228 -16.64 -0.88 5.64
CA LYS A 228 -17.52 0.17 6.16
C LYS A 228 -18.45 0.78 5.11
N ILE A 229 -18.07 0.72 3.83
CA ILE A 229 -18.88 1.22 2.72
C ILE A 229 -19.65 0.12 1.98
N ASP A 230 -19.79 -1.05 2.64
CA ASP A 230 -20.53 -2.23 2.18
C ASP A 230 -19.95 -2.87 0.91
N VAL A 231 -18.63 -2.78 0.72
CA VAL A 231 -17.91 -3.48 -0.34
C VAL A 231 -17.01 -4.54 0.29
N PRO A 232 -17.48 -5.79 0.46
CA PRO A 232 -16.70 -6.81 1.15
C PRO A 232 -15.52 -7.34 0.34
N ASN A 233 -15.60 -7.29 -1.00
CA ASN A 233 -14.57 -7.80 -1.90
C ASN A 233 -14.18 -6.74 -2.95
N PRO A 234 -13.44 -5.70 -2.56
CA PRO A 234 -13.12 -4.57 -3.45
C PRO A 234 -12.13 -4.92 -4.57
N PHE A 235 -11.35 -5.98 -4.40
CA PHE A 235 -10.30 -6.42 -5.34
C PHE A 235 -10.75 -7.63 -6.17
N ILE A 236 -11.95 -7.60 -6.73
CA ILE A 236 -12.42 -8.60 -7.71
C ILE A 236 -12.50 -7.92 -9.06
N VAL A 237 -11.87 -8.50 -10.08
CA VAL A 237 -12.08 -8.04 -11.46
C VAL A 237 -13.30 -8.79 -12.01
N PRO A 238 -14.40 -8.10 -12.38
CA PRO A 238 -15.54 -8.74 -13.01
C PRO A 238 -15.21 -9.08 -14.47
N LYS A 239 -14.50 -10.19 -14.68
CA LYS A 239 -14.36 -10.88 -15.97
C LYS A 239 -14.92 -12.30 -15.83
N GLU A 240 -14.99 -13.05 -16.93
CA GLU A 240 -15.69 -14.35 -17.09
C GLU A 240 -15.42 -15.40 -15.99
N THR A 241 -14.32 -15.26 -15.25
CA THR A 241 -14.05 -15.93 -13.97
C THR A 241 -13.81 -14.88 -12.89
N GLU A 242 -14.50 -14.98 -11.74
CA GLU A 242 -14.21 -14.18 -10.55
C GLU A 242 -12.80 -14.51 -10.03
N ILE A 243 -11.80 -13.74 -10.45
CA ILE A 243 -10.45 -13.85 -9.90
C ILE A 243 -10.40 -13.00 -8.63
N LYS A 244 -10.16 -13.65 -7.50
CA LYS A 244 -9.89 -12.98 -6.22
C LYS A 244 -8.47 -12.43 -6.24
N ILE A 245 -8.33 -11.17 -6.63
CA ILE A 245 -7.02 -10.52 -6.74
C ILE A 245 -6.36 -10.39 -5.37
N GLU A 246 -7.15 -10.26 -4.30
CA GLU A 246 -6.65 -10.29 -2.92
C GLU A 246 -5.77 -11.51 -2.65
N ASP A 247 -6.19 -12.70 -3.12
CA ASP A 247 -5.45 -13.95 -2.89
C ASP A 247 -4.09 -13.89 -3.58
N ILE A 248 -4.01 -13.33 -4.79
CA ILE A 248 -2.75 -13.12 -5.54
C ILE A 248 -1.83 -12.13 -4.80
N MET A 249 -2.39 -11.04 -4.25
CA MET A 249 -1.61 -10.01 -3.54
C MET A 249 -0.86 -10.56 -2.32
N VAL A 250 -1.37 -11.62 -1.68
CA VAL A 250 -0.81 -12.19 -0.45
C VAL A 250 -0.15 -13.56 -0.65
N ASP A 251 -0.26 -14.13 -1.85
CA ASP A 251 0.24 -15.44 -2.22
C ASP A 251 1.76 -15.55 -2.01
N GLN A 252 2.22 -16.71 -1.54
CA GLN A 252 3.63 -17.04 -1.50
C GLN A 252 4.19 -17.33 -2.90
N ASP A 253 3.37 -17.78 -3.85
CA ASP A 253 3.82 -18.14 -5.20
C ASP A 253 4.00 -16.93 -6.11
N PHE A 254 3.40 -15.77 -5.79
CA PHE A 254 3.55 -14.54 -6.58
C PHE A 254 4.90 -13.87 -6.31
N LEU A 255 4.97 -12.78 -5.53
CA LEU A 255 6.23 -12.05 -5.33
C LEU A 255 7.31 -12.94 -4.68
N PRO A 256 7.07 -13.62 -3.55
CA PRO A 256 8.14 -14.40 -2.91
C PRO A 256 8.63 -15.56 -3.77
N GLY A 257 7.70 -16.32 -4.37
CA GLY A 257 7.99 -17.45 -5.22
C GLY A 257 8.73 -17.05 -6.48
N LEU A 258 8.20 -16.07 -7.22
CA LEU A 258 8.79 -15.64 -8.49
C LEU A 258 10.14 -14.95 -8.31
N ILE A 259 10.33 -14.09 -7.29
CA ILE A 259 11.64 -13.45 -7.06
C ILE A 259 12.71 -14.48 -6.71
N ASN A 260 12.37 -15.50 -5.89
CA ASN A 260 13.27 -16.59 -5.57
C ASN A 260 13.58 -17.45 -6.82
N ALA A 261 12.57 -17.75 -7.63
CA ALA A 261 12.75 -18.49 -8.87
C ALA A 261 13.63 -17.73 -9.88
N MET A 262 13.41 -16.42 -10.04
CA MET A 262 14.24 -15.55 -10.87
C MET A 262 15.69 -15.54 -10.38
N SER A 263 15.91 -15.33 -9.08
CA SER A 263 17.23 -15.35 -8.45
C SER A 263 17.98 -16.66 -8.74
N LYS A 264 17.29 -17.80 -8.66
CA LYS A 264 17.85 -19.12 -9.00
C LYS A 264 18.16 -19.25 -10.49
N CYS A 265 17.26 -18.79 -11.37
CA CYS A 265 17.50 -18.85 -12.81
C CYS A 265 18.70 -18.00 -13.23
N ILE A 266 18.94 -16.87 -12.56
CA ILE A 266 20.11 -16.01 -12.77
C ILE A 266 21.39 -16.75 -12.37
N LYS A 267 21.42 -17.32 -11.15
CA LYS A 267 22.56 -18.11 -10.64
C LYS A 267 22.88 -19.32 -11.52
N ASP A 268 21.87 -20.03 -11.98
CA ASP A 268 21.99 -21.23 -12.82
C ASP A 268 22.17 -20.93 -14.33
N TYR A 269 22.18 -19.65 -14.73
CA TYR A 269 22.24 -19.21 -16.14
C TYR A 269 21.11 -19.78 -17.04
N LYS A 270 19.92 -19.95 -16.47
CA LYS A 270 18.75 -20.52 -17.18
C LYS A 270 17.87 -19.43 -17.77
N LEU A 271 18.33 -18.83 -18.87
CA LEU A 271 17.66 -17.68 -19.50
C LEU A 271 16.21 -17.94 -19.94
N ASP A 272 15.90 -19.11 -20.47
CA ASP A 272 14.53 -19.42 -20.91
C ASP A 272 13.55 -19.58 -19.73
N GLN A 273 14.03 -20.14 -18.62
CA GLN A 273 13.25 -20.24 -17.39
C GLN A 273 13.05 -18.85 -16.75
N LEU A 274 14.09 -18.00 -16.79
CA LEU A 274 14.00 -16.62 -16.34
C LEU A 274 12.93 -15.84 -17.12
N LYS A 275 12.90 -15.97 -18.46
CA LYS A 275 11.86 -15.36 -19.31
C LYS A 275 10.45 -15.84 -18.93
N ASN A 276 10.29 -17.12 -18.62
CA ASN A 276 9.00 -17.66 -18.18
C ASN A 276 8.58 -17.11 -16.81
N CYS A 277 9.53 -16.93 -15.87
CA CYS A 277 9.28 -16.28 -14.59
C CYS A 277 8.81 -14.83 -14.78
N PHE A 278 9.45 -14.06 -15.67
CA PHE A 278 9.02 -12.69 -15.99
C PHE A 278 7.62 -12.65 -16.60
N LYS A 279 7.28 -13.56 -17.53
CA LYS A 279 5.93 -13.62 -18.09
C LYS A 279 4.85 -13.90 -17.03
N ALA A 280 5.13 -14.86 -16.13
CA ALA A 280 4.21 -15.17 -15.03
C ALA A 280 4.06 -13.99 -14.07
N TYR A 281 5.18 -13.33 -13.76
CA TYR A 281 5.22 -12.11 -12.96
C TYR A 281 4.38 -10.98 -13.57
N GLU A 282 4.57 -10.66 -14.85
CA GLU A 282 3.83 -9.60 -15.53
C GLU A 282 2.34 -9.89 -15.55
N PHE A 283 1.97 -11.14 -15.81
CA PHE A 283 0.57 -11.56 -15.78
C PHE A 283 -0.06 -11.32 -14.41
N MET A 284 0.57 -11.80 -13.33
CA MET A 284 0.06 -11.62 -11.97
C MET A 284 0.09 -10.15 -11.51
N MET A 285 1.14 -9.40 -11.85
CA MET A 285 1.26 -7.97 -11.52
C MET A 285 0.18 -7.15 -12.21
N ASN A 286 -0.09 -7.41 -13.49
CA ASN A 286 -1.17 -6.74 -14.22
C ASN A 286 -2.54 -7.06 -13.63
N LEU A 287 -2.79 -8.31 -13.20
CA LEU A 287 -4.02 -8.66 -12.50
C LEU A 287 -4.16 -7.87 -11.18
N VAL A 288 -3.07 -7.78 -10.41
CA VAL A 288 -3.02 -7.02 -9.15
C VAL A 288 -3.32 -5.55 -9.37
N LEU A 289 -2.61 -4.89 -10.28
CA LEU A 289 -2.78 -3.45 -10.55
C LEU A 289 -4.17 -3.14 -11.11
N ASN A 290 -4.71 -3.99 -12.00
CA ASN A 290 -6.08 -3.86 -12.48
C ASN A 290 -7.12 -4.04 -11.37
N GLY A 291 -6.90 -4.97 -10.44
CA GLY A 291 -7.76 -5.14 -9.27
C GLY A 291 -7.76 -3.93 -8.34
N ILE A 292 -6.61 -3.27 -8.16
CA ILE A 292 -6.52 -2.01 -7.41
C ILE A 292 -7.22 -0.88 -8.15
N ASN A 293 -7.04 -0.76 -9.47
CA ASN A 293 -7.72 0.24 -10.30
C ASN A 293 -9.23 0.08 -10.24
N TYR A 294 -9.73 -1.15 -10.33
CA TYR A 294 -11.14 -1.43 -10.17
C TYR A 294 -11.66 -1.03 -8.78
N ALA A 295 -10.90 -1.30 -7.72
CA ALA A 295 -11.26 -0.86 -6.37
C ALA A 295 -11.34 0.68 -6.27
N ILE A 296 -10.45 1.41 -6.94
CA ILE A 296 -10.45 2.88 -7.03
C ILE A 296 -11.67 3.38 -7.80
N GLU A 297 -11.94 2.78 -8.96
CA GLU A 297 -13.10 3.08 -9.80
C GLU A 297 -14.39 2.88 -9.00
N LEU A 298 -14.53 1.74 -8.32
CA LEU A 298 -15.66 1.42 -7.46
C LEU A 298 -15.82 2.46 -6.33
N ALA A 299 -14.74 2.73 -5.58
CA ALA A 299 -14.75 3.71 -4.50
C ALA A 299 -15.15 5.12 -4.98
N SER A 300 -14.80 5.48 -6.22
CA SER A 300 -15.14 6.75 -6.85
C SER A 300 -16.53 6.78 -7.51
N GLY A 301 -17.18 5.62 -7.68
CA GLY A 301 -18.41 5.51 -8.47
C GLY A 301 -18.19 5.77 -9.96
N GLY A 302 -17.03 5.34 -10.50
CA GLY A 302 -16.64 5.53 -11.90
C GLY A 302 -16.12 6.94 -12.23
N GLN A 303 -15.72 7.73 -11.23
CA GLN A 303 -15.19 9.08 -11.46
C GLN A 303 -13.67 9.13 -11.64
N ILE A 304 -12.97 8.11 -11.15
CA ILE A 304 -11.52 7.96 -11.27
C ILE A 304 -11.27 6.66 -12.02
N GLU A 305 -10.84 6.79 -13.27
CA GLU A 305 -10.37 5.70 -14.11
C GLU A 305 -8.87 5.89 -14.30
N LEU A 306 -8.10 4.84 -14.06
CA LEU A 306 -6.64 4.87 -14.10
C LEU A 306 -6.14 3.76 -15.03
N GLU A 307 -5.10 4.06 -15.80
CA GLU A 307 -4.32 3.03 -16.47
C GLU A 307 -3.47 2.24 -15.44
N ILE A 308 -2.81 1.17 -15.90
CA ILE A 308 -2.06 0.25 -15.03
C ILE A 308 -1.01 1.00 -14.21
N ASP A 309 -0.26 1.90 -14.83
CA ASP A 309 0.87 2.61 -14.22
C ASP A 309 0.48 3.97 -13.60
N ASP A 310 -0.76 4.43 -13.81
CA ASP A 310 -1.22 5.72 -13.32
C ASP A 310 -1.37 5.77 -11.81
N MET A 311 -1.19 6.94 -11.20
CA MET A 311 -1.35 7.13 -9.76
C MET A 311 -2.47 8.11 -9.44
N ILE A 312 -3.19 7.87 -8.34
CA ILE A 312 -4.27 8.77 -7.89
C ILE A 312 -3.74 10.19 -7.59
N TYR A 313 -2.56 10.26 -6.97
CA TYR A 313 -1.89 11.50 -6.59
C TYR A 313 -0.49 11.54 -7.21
N HIS A 314 0.04 12.74 -7.42
CA HIS A 314 1.40 12.88 -7.95
C HIS A 314 2.44 12.30 -6.99
N THR A 315 3.27 11.39 -7.51
CA THR A 315 4.38 10.74 -6.79
C THR A 315 5.71 11.50 -6.93
N GLY A 316 5.71 12.65 -7.62
CA GLY A 316 6.92 13.39 -7.94
C GLY A 316 7.94 12.54 -8.69
N ASN A 317 9.19 12.59 -8.24
CA ASN A 317 10.30 11.92 -8.93
C ASN A 317 10.58 10.51 -8.40
N ILE A 318 9.62 9.85 -7.72
CA ILE A 318 9.84 8.49 -7.19
C ILE A 318 10.31 7.54 -8.30
N PHE A 319 9.73 7.64 -9.50
CA PHE A 319 10.07 6.80 -10.65
C PHE A 319 10.97 7.48 -11.69
N ILE A 320 11.46 8.69 -11.43
CA ILE A 320 12.32 9.43 -12.35
C ILE A 320 13.76 9.30 -11.83
N GLU A 321 14.65 8.78 -12.68
CA GLU A 321 16.11 8.72 -12.42
C GLU A 321 16.77 10.10 -12.57
#